data_AF-A0A1M7L2I9-F1
#
_entry.id   AF-A0A1M7L2I9-F1
#
_cell.length_a   1.000
_cell.length_b   1.000
_cell.length_c   1.000
_cell.angle_alpha   90.00
_cell.angle_beta   90.00
_cell.angle_gamma   90.00
#
_symmetry.space_group_name_H-M   'P 1'
#
loop_
_entity.id
_entity.type
_entity.pdbx_description
1 polymer ?
#
loop_
_entity_poly.entity_id
_entity_poly.type
_entity_poly.pdbx_seq_one_letter_code
_entity_poly.pdbx_strand_id
1 'polypeptide(L)'
;MKALLLLLAVSGSALASDADLLRCRSIADVAGRVACYDAIPVATAARPAAAPGVAAATPVAPSAPAAKPDPAANFGLSATQLRKSDEPTTIESTLIGTIDGWSAGTLFKLANGQIWRVADDSAASISEVTNPKVRISRNGIGTIFLEIEGASQAPRVRRLQ
;
A
#
# COMPACT_ATOMS: atom_id res chain seq x y z
N MET A 1 45.18 -24.63 -49.12
CA MET A 1 44.98 -23.34 -48.42
C MET A 1 43.82 -22.51 -48.99
N LYS A 2 42.64 -23.09 -49.19
CA LYS A 2 41.37 -22.36 -49.40
C LYS A 2 40.19 -23.01 -48.65
N ALA A 3 40.47 -24.12 -47.94
CA ALA A 3 39.57 -24.82 -47.02
C ALA A 3 39.17 -23.98 -45.78
N LEU A 4 39.44 -22.67 -45.76
CA LEU A 4 39.20 -21.81 -44.59
C LEU A 4 38.10 -20.77 -44.82
N LEU A 5 37.59 -20.58 -46.04
CA LEU A 5 36.59 -19.54 -46.33
C LEU A 5 35.17 -20.08 -46.59
N LEU A 6 34.96 -21.39 -46.41
CA LEU A 6 33.67 -22.06 -46.54
C LEU A 6 32.86 -22.14 -45.22
N LEU A 7 33.27 -21.44 -44.15
CA LEU A 7 32.70 -21.64 -42.81
C LEU A 7 32.22 -20.38 -42.06
N LEU A 8 32.21 -19.19 -42.69
CA LEU A 8 31.89 -17.93 -41.99
C LEU A 8 30.52 -17.30 -42.33
N ALA A 9 29.69 -17.96 -43.14
CA ALA A 9 28.43 -17.38 -43.62
C ALA A 9 27.15 -17.84 -42.87
N VAL A 10 27.27 -18.49 -41.71
CA VAL A 10 26.13 -19.00 -40.91
C VAL A 10 25.89 -18.23 -39.59
N SER A 11 26.68 -17.19 -39.30
CA SER A 11 26.49 -16.38 -38.09
C SER A 11 25.61 -15.15 -38.32
N GLY A 12 24.34 -15.37 -38.66
CA GLY A 12 23.29 -14.36 -38.53
C GLY A 12 22.93 -14.18 -37.06
N SER A 13 23.88 -13.67 -36.26
CA SER A 13 23.66 -13.35 -34.85
C SER A 13 22.63 -12.25 -34.75
N ALA A 14 21.55 -12.54 -34.03
CA ALA A 14 20.61 -11.58 -33.49
C ALA A 14 21.36 -10.38 -32.88
N LEU A 15 21.38 -9.25 -33.59
CA LEU A 15 21.74 -7.97 -33.00
C LEU A 15 20.55 -7.56 -32.13
N ALA A 16 20.74 -7.62 -30.81
CA ALA A 16 19.85 -6.97 -29.86
C ALA A 16 19.67 -5.51 -30.30
N SER A 17 18.42 -5.09 -30.50
CA SER A 17 18.10 -3.82 -31.15
C SER A 17 18.22 -2.64 -30.17
N ASP A 18 19.46 -2.31 -29.81
CA ASP A 18 19.78 -1.10 -29.02
C ASP A 18 19.27 0.18 -29.70
N ALA A 19 19.21 0.17 -31.03
CA ALA A 19 18.64 1.26 -31.83
C ALA A 19 17.12 1.45 -31.59
N ASP A 20 16.37 0.37 -31.43
CA ASP A 20 14.91 0.44 -31.18
C ASP A 20 14.65 0.98 -29.78
N LEU A 21 15.46 0.59 -28.79
CA LEU A 21 15.39 1.12 -27.44
C LEU A 21 15.68 2.62 -27.39
N LEU A 22 16.73 3.07 -28.07
CA LEU A 22 17.06 4.51 -28.14
C LEU A 22 15.97 5.31 -28.86
N ARG A 23 15.35 4.74 -29.90
CA ARG A 23 14.20 5.35 -30.57
C ARG A 23 13.01 5.48 -29.62
N CYS A 24 12.64 4.44 -28.90
CA CYS A 24 11.53 4.52 -27.95
C CYS A 24 11.83 5.53 -26.81
N ARG A 25 13.09 5.64 -26.35
CA ARG A 25 13.49 6.68 -25.36
C ARG A 25 13.25 8.10 -25.81
N SER A 26 13.30 8.38 -27.12
CA SER A 26 13.12 9.72 -27.65
C SER A 26 11.66 10.21 -27.66
N ILE A 27 10.70 9.31 -27.39
CA ILE A 27 9.29 9.65 -27.30
C ILE A 27 9.00 10.30 -25.94
N ALA A 28 8.55 11.56 -25.95
CA ALA A 28 8.26 12.31 -24.73
C ALA A 28 6.99 11.82 -24.02
N ASP A 29 5.94 11.50 -24.79
CA ASP A 29 4.68 10.97 -24.28
C ASP A 29 4.88 9.61 -23.59
N VAL A 30 4.32 9.48 -22.39
CA VAL A 30 4.58 8.32 -21.52
C VAL A 30 3.85 7.08 -22.04
N ALA A 31 2.57 7.21 -22.40
CA ALA A 31 1.78 6.06 -22.85
C ALA A 31 2.30 5.50 -24.18
N GLY A 32 2.61 6.37 -25.14
CA GLY A 32 3.21 5.99 -26.42
C GLY A 32 4.60 5.39 -26.27
N ARG A 33 5.42 5.90 -25.34
CA ARG A 33 6.74 5.33 -25.07
C ARG A 33 6.65 3.91 -24.50
N VAL A 34 5.72 3.66 -23.58
CA VAL A 34 5.52 2.32 -23.01
C VAL A 34 5.07 1.34 -24.10
N ALA A 35 4.07 1.71 -24.89
CA ALA A 35 3.60 0.88 -26.00
C ALA A 35 4.71 0.58 -27.03
N CYS A 36 5.63 1.51 -27.27
CA CYS A 36 6.79 1.32 -28.15
C CYS A 36 7.73 0.21 -27.63
N TYR A 37 8.01 0.17 -26.33
CA TYR A 37 8.87 -0.87 -25.76
C TYR A 37 8.20 -2.24 -25.79
N ASP A 38 6.91 -2.31 -25.49
CA ASP A 38 6.17 -3.58 -25.46
C ASP A 38 6.06 -4.23 -26.84
N ALA A 39 6.16 -3.44 -27.90
CA ALA A 39 6.14 -3.91 -29.28
C ALA A 39 7.48 -4.53 -29.74
N ILE A 40 8.57 -4.41 -28.96
CA ILE A 40 9.86 -4.98 -29.34
C ILE A 40 9.78 -6.51 -29.17
N PRO A 41 9.90 -7.28 -30.27
CA PRO A 41 9.72 -8.72 -30.21
C PRO A 41 10.91 -9.37 -29.48
N VAL A 42 10.66 -9.88 -28.27
CA VAL A 42 11.60 -10.78 -27.60
C VAL A 42 11.35 -12.17 -28.16
N ALA A 43 12.37 -12.76 -28.79
CA ALA A 43 12.30 -14.08 -29.43
C ALA A 43 11.94 -15.17 -28.41
N THR A 44 10.64 -15.37 -28.21
CA THR A 44 10.07 -16.45 -27.42
C THR A 44 9.53 -17.45 -28.43
N ALA A 45 10.03 -18.68 -28.33
CA ALA A 45 9.78 -19.77 -29.27
C ALA A 45 8.28 -19.95 -29.59
N ALA A 46 8.00 -20.09 -30.88
CA ALA A 46 6.67 -20.23 -31.43
C ALA A 46 5.99 -21.56 -31.06
N ARG A 47 4.70 -21.52 -30.67
CA ARG A 47 3.59 -22.30 -31.29
C ARG A 47 2.22 -21.91 -30.69
N PRO A 48 1.08 -22.25 -31.33
CA PRO A 48 0.48 -21.54 -32.46
C PRO A 48 -0.96 -21.06 -32.18
N ALA A 49 -1.49 -20.31 -33.14
CA ALA A 49 -2.85 -19.79 -33.23
C ALA A 49 -3.97 -20.81 -32.95
N ALA A 50 -4.95 -20.39 -32.16
CA ALA A 50 -6.26 -21.02 -32.04
C ALA A 50 -7.32 -20.20 -32.80
N ALA A 51 -8.09 -20.90 -33.63
CA ALA A 51 -9.21 -20.42 -34.42
C ALA A 51 -10.44 -20.07 -33.54
N PRO A 52 -11.44 -19.32 -34.05
CA PRO A 52 -12.54 -18.79 -33.26
C PRO A 52 -13.65 -19.84 -33.07
N GLY A 53 -14.10 -20.02 -31.81
CA GLY A 53 -15.15 -20.98 -31.46
C GLY A 53 -15.90 -20.56 -30.20
N VAL A 54 -17.21 -20.37 -30.39
CA VAL A 54 -18.25 -19.79 -29.52
C VAL A 54 -18.40 -20.49 -28.15
N ALA A 55 -18.52 -19.72 -27.07
CA ALA A 55 -19.38 -20.07 -25.94
C ALA A 55 -19.69 -18.81 -25.11
N ALA A 56 -20.97 -18.45 -25.07
CA ALA A 56 -21.49 -17.39 -24.21
C ALA A 56 -21.29 -17.79 -22.74
N ALA A 57 -20.36 -17.10 -22.07
CA ALA A 57 -20.31 -17.01 -20.62
C ALA A 57 -20.91 -15.67 -20.24
N THR A 58 -21.99 -15.72 -19.45
CA THR A 58 -22.54 -14.59 -18.71
C THR A 58 -21.41 -13.83 -18.02
N PRO A 59 -21.26 -12.50 -18.20
CA PRO A 59 -20.29 -11.75 -17.44
C PRO A 59 -20.77 -11.71 -15.98
N VAL A 60 -20.14 -12.52 -15.14
CA VAL A 60 -20.07 -12.24 -13.71
C VAL A 60 -19.36 -10.90 -13.61
N ALA A 61 -20.10 -9.89 -13.14
CA ALA A 61 -19.57 -8.55 -12.95
C ALA A 61 -18.26 -8.64 -12.15
N PRO A 62 -17.14 -8.11 -12.65
CA PRO A 62 -15.94 -8.00 -11.83
C PRO A 62 -16.30 -7.12 -10.63
N SER A 63 -16.20 -7.68 -9.42
CA SER A 63 -16.20 -6.91 -8.20
C SER A 63 -15.19 -5.78 -8.38
N ALA A 64 -15.70 -4.55 -8.38
CA ALA A 64 -14.93 -3.36 -8.67
C ALA A 64 -13.62 -3.37 -7.86
N PRO A 65 -12.45 -3.22 -8.51
CA PRO A 65 -11.22 -2.97 -7.79
C PRO A 65 -11.44 -1.71 -6.94
N ALA A 66 -11.10 -1.78 -5.66
CA ALA A 66 -11.10 -0.61 -4.77
C ALA A 66 -10.45 0.56 -5.53
N ALA A 67 -11.26 1.58 -5.81
CA ALA A 67 -10.87 2.69 -6.64
C ALA A 67 -9.64 3.35 -6.01
N LYS A 68 -8.50 3.28 -6.72
CA LYS A 68 -7.35 4.13 -6.40
C LYS A 68 -7.85 5.58 -6.47
N PRO A 69 -7.55 6.43 -5.47
CA PRO A 69 -7.97 7.82 -5.51
C PRO A 69 -7.55 8.46 -6.84
N ASP A 70 -8.49 9.14 -7.51
CA ASP A 70 -8.23 9.85 -8.74
C ASP A 70 -7.10 10.88 -8.50
N PRO A 71 -5.98 10.84 -9.23
CA PRO A 71 -4.91 11.84 -9.10
C PRO A 71 -5.41 13.29 -9.25
N ALA A 72 -6.51 13.52 -9.99
CA ALA A 72 -7.14 14.83 -10.10
C ALA A 72 -7.72 15.34 -8.77
N ALA A 73 -8.15 14.44 -7.87
CA ALA A 73 -8.67 14.80 -6.55
C ALA A 73 -7.59 15.39 -5.63
N ASN A 74 -6.32 15.08 -5.89
CA ASN A 74 -5.17 15.57 -5.13
C ASN A 74 -4.57 16.87 -5.67
N PHE A 75 -5.05 17.35 -6.83
CA PHE A 75 -4.54 18.57 -7.46
C PHE A 75 -4.82 19.80 -6.59
N GLY A 76 -3.79 20.61 -6.34
CA GLY A 76 -3.88 21.80 -5.49
C GLY A 76 -3.76 21.53 -3.98
N LEU A 77 -3.66 20.27 -3.54
CA LEU A 77 -3.35 19.93 -2.14
C LEU A 77 -1.84 19.93 -1.90
N SER A 78 -1.41 20.53 -0.79
CA SER A 78 -0.02 20.40 -0.35
C SER A 78 0.29 18.99 0.14
N ALA A 79 1.57 18.61 0.13
CA ALA A 79 2.03 17.33 0.69
C ALA A 79 1.61 17.13 2.16
N THR A 80 1.48 18.22 2.93
CA THR A 80 1.00 18.18 4.32
C THR A 80 -0.50 17.86 4.40
N GLN A 81 -1.30 18.41 3.49
CA GLN A 81 -2.75 18.10 3.42
C GLN A 81 -2.99 16.66 3.00
N LEU A 82 -2.25 16.17 2.00
CA LEU A 82 -2.33 14.77 1.56
C LEU A 82 -2.00 13.79 2.69
N ARG A 83 -0.90 14.02 3.43
CA ARG A 83 -0.53 13.19 4.58
C ARG A 83 -1.58 13.17 5.69
N LYS A 84 -2.25 14.30 5.94
CA LYS A 84 -3.29 14.39 6.99
C LYS A 84 -4.58 13.67 6.59
N SER A 85 -4.89 13.62 5.29
CA SER A 85 -6.02 12.86 4.77
C SER A 85 -5.80 11.35 4.76
N ASP A 86 -4.55 10.90 4.60
CA ASP A 86 -4.18 9.48 4.62
C ASP A 86 -3.96 8.91 6.04
N GLU A 87 -3.89 9.75 7.07
CA GLU A 87 -3.61 9.30 8.44
C GLU A 87 -4.86 8.64 9.05
N PRO A 88 -4.77 7.40 9.59
CA PRO A 88 -5.93 6.74 10.19
C PRO A 88 -6.41 7.53 11.41
N THR A 89 -7.71 7.85 11.42
CA THR A 89 -8.35 8.56 12.54
C THR A 89 -8.63 7.64 13.73
N THR A 90 -8.71 6.33 13.50
CA THR A 90 -8.99 5.33 14.53
C THR A 90 -8.08 4.12 14.35
N ILE A 91 -7.57 3.59 15.46
CA ILE A 91 -6.77 2.36 15.52
C ILE A 91 -7.37 1.45 16.58
N GLU A 92 -7.62 0.20 16.24
CA GLU A 92 -8.01 -0.84 17.20
C GLU A 92 -6.81 -1.71 17.55
N SER A 93 -6.65 -2.00 18.83
CA SER A 93 -5.57 -2.84 19.35
C SER A 93 -6.01 -3.53 20.63
N THR A 94 -5.15 -4.35 21.19
CA THR A 94 -5.32 -4.96 22.51
C THR A 94 -4.26 -4.39 23.45
N LEU A 95 -4.64 -4.10 24.70
CA LEU A 95 -3.67 -3.80 25.74
C LEU A 95 -2.93 -5.06 26.17
N ILE A 96 -1.67 -4.93 26.60
CA ILE A 96 -0.89 -6.02 27.16
C ILE A 96 -0.93 -5.91 28.68
N GLY A 97 -1.35 -6.98 29.34
CA GLY A 97 -1.38 -7.10 30.78
C GLY A 97 -2.77 -6.89 31.38
N THR A 98 -2.79 -6.72 32.69
CA THR A 98 -4.01 -6.53 33.48
C THR A 98 -4.14 -5.07 33.87
N ILE A 99 -5.34 -4.52 33.75
CA ILE A 99 -5.66 -3.15 34.14
C ILE A 99 -6.91 -3.13 35.02
N ASP A 100 -6.90 -2.26 36.03
CA ASP A 100 -7.97 -2.00 36.99
C ASP A 100 -8.37 -0.51 37.01
N GLY A 101 -7.72 0.29 36.18
CA GLY A 101 -7.95 1.72 36.09
C GLY A 101 -6.79 2.47 35.46
N TRP A 102 -6.85 3.78 35.55
CA TRP A 102 -5.77 4.68 35.17
C TRP A 102 -5.80 5.95 36.00
N SER A 103 -4.67 6.63 35.99
CA SER A 103 -4.46 7.98 36.53
C SER A 103 -3.51 8.77 35.64
N ALA A 104 -3.31 10.05 35.96
CA ALA A 104 -2.38 10.93 35.25
C ALA A 104 -1.00 10.27 35.08
N GLY A 105 -0.55 10.17 33.82
CA GLY A 105 0.73 9.57 33.49
C GLY A 105 0.79 8.04 33.44
N THR A 106 -0.33 7.34 33.61
CA THR A 106 -0.42 5.88 33.41
C THR A 106 0.07 5.50 32.01
N LEU A 107 0.81 4.38 31.92
CA LEU A 107 1.38 3.86 30.69
C LEU A 107 0.58 2.66 30.18
N PHE A 108 0.19 2.73 28.92
CA PHE A 108 -0.55 1.71 28.19
C PHE A 108 0.35 1.10 27.13
N LYS A 109 0.63 -0.19 27.26
CA LYS A 109 1.37 -0.96 26.26
C LYS A 109 0.40 -1.73 25.37
N LEU A 110 0.48 -1.50 24.07
CA LEU A 110 -0.37 -2.17 23.08
C LEU A 110 0.31 -3.42 22.50
N ALA A 111 -0.51 -4.35 22.00
CA ALA A 111 -0.07 -5.57 21.32
C ALA A 111 0.82 -5.30 20.09
N ASN A 112 0.63 -4.15 19.43
CA ASN A 112 1.47 -3.70 18.31
C ASN A 112 2.84 -3.09 18.75
N GLY A 113 3.16 -3.15 20.05
CA GLY A 113 4.41 -2.64 20.62
C GLY A 113 4.41 -1.15 20.96
N GLN A 114 3.35 -0.41 20.63
CA GLN A 114 3.26 1.02 20.92
C GLN A 114 3.04 1.25 22.42
N ILE A 115 3.58 2.37 22.91
CA ILE A 115 3.40 2.81 24.29
C ILE A 115 2.74 4.18 24.30
N TRP A 116 1.62 4.28 25.02
CA TRP A 116 0.82 5.48 25.17
C TRP A 116 0.78 5.89 26.64
N ARG A 117 0.79 7.19 26.90
CA ARG A 117 0.74 7.76 28.25
C ARG A 117 -0.48 8.65 28.40
N VAL A 118 -1.18 8.52 29.53
CA VAL A 118 -2.24 9.46 29.93
C VAL A 118 -1.63 10.85 30.08
N ALA A 119 -2.15 11.79 29.30
CA ALA A 119 -1.62 13.15 29.15
C ALA A 119 -2.49 14.21 29.86
N ASP A 120 -3.65 13.83 30.36
CA ASP A 120 -4.52 14.65 31.19
C ASP A 120 -4.44 14.22 32.67
N ASP A 121 -5.22 14.91 33.50
CA ASP A 121 -5.44 14.63 34.93
C ASP A 121 -6.59 13.66 35.18
N SER A 122 -7.07 12.98 34.13
CA SER A 122 -8.16 12.00 34.22
C SER A 122 -7.73 10.77 35.03
N ALA A 123 -8.62 10.32 35.89
CA ALA A 123 -8.48 9.06 36.60
C ALA A 123 -9.83 8.34 36.67
N ALA A 124 -9.79 7.03 36.47
CA ALA A 124 -10.96 6.17 36.65
C ALA A 124 -10.52 4.78 37.09
N SER A 125 -11.34 4.14 37.90
CA SER A 125 -11.26 2.71 38.19
C SER A 125 -12.24 1.94 37.32
N ILE A 126 -11.83 0.75 36.89
CA ILE A 126 -12.65 -0.18 36.12
C ILE A 126 -12.58 -1.56 36.77
N SER A 127 -13.44 -2.47 36.35
CA SER A 127 -13.29 -3.88 36.75
C SER A 127 -11.99 -4.43 36.16
N GLU A 128 -11.24 -5.16 36.98
CA GLU A 128 -9.97 -5.75 36.56
C GLU A 128 -10.18 -6.63 35.32
N VAL A 129 -9.49 -6.27 34.24
CA VAL A 129 -9.59 -6.96 32.96
C VAL A 129 -8.20 -7.22 32.40
N THR A 130 -8.01 -8.43 31.86
CA THR A 130 -6.74 -8.87 31.28
C THR A 130 -6.80 -8.79 29.77
N ASN A 131 -5.82 -8.12 29.17
CA ASN A 131 -5.70 -7.87 27.74
C ASN A 131 -7.00 -7.33 27.08
N PRO A 132 -7.60 -6.25 27.60
CA PRO A 132 -8.81 -5.69 27.01
C PRO A 132 -8.55 -5.13 25.60
N LYS A 133 -9.58 -5.15 24.75
CA LYS A 133 -9.55 -4.40 23.50
C LYS A 133 -9.62 -2.92 23.78
N VAL A 134 -8.88 -2.16 22.98
CA VAL A 134 -8.85 -0.72 23.06
C VAL A 134 -8.98 -0.11 21.68
N ARG A 135 -9.62 1.05 21.64
CA ARG A 135 -9.76 1.87 20.45
C ARG A 135 -9.10 3.22 20.71
N ILE A 136 -8.15 3.56 19.87
CA ILE A 136 -7.48 4.85 19.90
C ILE A 136 -8.11 5.71 18.81
N SER A 137 -8.72 6.82 19.20
CA SER A 137 -9.45 7.72 18.30
C SER A 137 -8.84 9.12 18.33
N ARG A 138 -8.72 9.74 17.16
CA ARG A 138 -8.27 11.13 17.00
C ARG A 138 -9.46 12.00 16.62
N ASN A 139 -9.71 13.06 17.39
CA ASN A 139 -10.76 14.03 17.06
C ASN A 139 -10.31 15.05 16.00
N GLY A 140 -11.24 15.89 15.51
CA GLY A 140 -10.97 16.87 14.45
C GLY A 140 -9.92 17.94 14.78
N ILE A 141 -9.62 18.16 16.06
CA ILE A 141 -8.58 19.10 16.53
C ILE A 141 -7.24 18.40 16.84
N GLY A 142 -7.14 17.09 16.62
CA GLY A 142 -5.91 16.31 16.75
C GLY A 142 -5.65 15.71 18.13
N THR A 143 -6.56 15.89 19.10
CA THR A 143 -6.50 15.20 20.40
C THR A 143 -6.76 13.71 20.21
N ILE A 144 -5.97 12.90 20.91
CA ILE A 144 -6.05 11.45 20.85
C ILE A 144 -6.63 10.94 22.17
N PHE A 145 -7.63 10.06 22.08
CA PHE A 145 -8.28 9.39 23.19
C PHE A 145 -8.02 7.89 23.10
N LEU A 146 -8.00 7.23 24.25
CA LEU A 146 -7.90 5.77 24.35
C LEU A 146 -9.14 5.24 25.05
N GLU A 147 -10.01 4.60 24.29
CA GLU A 147 -11.22 3.93 24.78
C GLU A 147 -10.87 2.50 25.16
N ILE A 148 -11.24 2.10 26.37
CA ILE A 148 -11.02 0.75 26.89
C ILE A 148 -12.38 0.03 26.90
N GLU A 149 -12.42 -1.19 26.38
CA GLU A 149 -13.63 -2.01 26.43
C GLU A 149 -14.10 -2.20 27.88
N GLY A 150 -15.33 -1.76 28.18
CA GLY A 150 -15.92 -1.79 29.52
C GLY A 150 -15.67 -0.54 30.38
N ALA A 151 -14.85 0.42 29.92
CA ALA A 151 -14.70 1.71 30.57
C ALA A 151 -15.74 2.72 30.05
N SER A 152 -16.29 3.54 30.95
CA SER A 152 -17.22 4.62 30.59
C SER A 152 -16.51 5.91 30.17
N GLN A 153 -15.21 6.01 30.42
CA GLN A 153 -14.39 7.17 30.13
C GLN A 153 -13.18 6.79 29.26
N ALA A 154 -12.71 7.74 28.47
CA ALA A 154 -11.55 7.59 27.62
C ALA A 154 -10.54 8.71 27.93
N PRO A 155 -9.37 8.41 28.55
CA PRO A 155 -8.37 9.42 28.84
C PRO A 155 -7.75 9.98 27.57
N ARG A 156 -7.30 11.24 27.64
CA ARG A 156 -6.43 11.81 26.61
C ARG A 156 -5.05 11.18 26.72
N VAL A 157 -4.51 10.72 25.61
CA VAL A 157 -3.22 10.04 25.59
C VAL A 157 -2.24 10.69 24.61
N ARG A 158 -0.95 10.53 24.90
CA ARG A 158 0.15 10.86 23.99
C ARG A 158 1.00 9.63 23.74
N ARG A 159 1.41 9.42 22.49
CA ARG A 159 2.35 8.36 22.15
C ARG A 159 3.74 8.67 22.71
N LEU A 160 4.39 7.65 23.25
CA LEU A 160 5.78 7.69 23.68
C LEU A 160 6.69 6.92 22.73
N GLN A 161 6.24 5.74 22.25
CA GLN A 161 6.99 4.85 21.34
C GLN A 161 6.05 4.18 20.33
#